data_AF-A0A7S3P910-F1
#
_entry.id   AF-A0A7S3P910-F1
#
_cell.length_a   1.000
_cell.length_b   1.000
_cell.length_c   1.000
_cell.angle_alpha   90.00
_cell.angle_beta   90.00
_cell.angle_gamma   90.00
#
_symmetry.space_group_name_H-M   'P 1'
#
loop_
_entity.id
_entity.type
_entity.pdbx_description
1 polymer ?
#
loop_
_entity_poly.entity_id
_entity_poly.type
_entity_poly.pdbx_seq_one_letter_code
_entity_poly.pdbx_strand_id
1 'polypeptide(L)'
;MRRSALLTHFLALLICFTIISGEQEESVEYGIDVSFPMHHARVSENYPWLPHNVDPLHNPVPAEYKDMPIQPLGNRQALYEHFMQGCVDYHGEKGKRCLRFEKERIDMSNSQPQSMVNYTQNGFKKIRCPNSVFQPLKDFWEKNRHRGTPEEWAAGRIHVNYWDNPTIMVSVEDTKLEGGGSKFKKRIWQAARDTISDWTGQQLVECSMYGIRIYQEGAILSTHVDRLPLVSSAIINVDQDVDEPWPVSDGE
;
A
#
# COMPACT_ATOMS: atom_id res chain seq x y z
N MET A 1 47.89 -51.77 -34.13
CA MET A 1 47.85 -52.57 -32.89
C MET A 1 48.52 -51.74 -31.78
N ARG A 2 47.73 -51.31 -30.78
CA ARG A 2 48.11 -50.72 -29.46
C ARG A 2 48.79 -49.33 -29.48
N ARG A 3 48.08 -48.28 -29.00
CA ARG A 3 48.11 -47.65 -27.64
C ARG A 3 49.39 -46.81 -27.45
N SER A 4 49.47 -45.60 -26.93
CA SER A 4 48.63 -44.63 -26.17
C SER A 4 49.40 -43.29 -26.32
N ALA A 5 48.86 -42.08 -26.26
CA ALA A 5 48.26 -41.47 -25.09
C ALA A 5 47.63 -40.14 -25.51
N LEU A 6 46.37 -39.92 -25.13
CA LEU A 6 45.77 -38.59 -25.09
C LEU A 6 45.32 -38.36 -23.66
N LEU A 7 46.02 -37.44 -23.02
CA LEU A 7 45.71 -36.83 -21.73
C LEU A 7 44.25 -36.35 -21.75
N THR A 8 43.39 -36.95 -20.94
CA THR A 8 42.10 -36.37 -20.58
C THR A 8 42.25 -35.85 -19.16
N HIS A 9 42.37 -34.52 -19.02
CA HIS A 9 42.25 -33.86 -17.74
C HIS A 9 40.80 -34.02 -17.26
N PHE A 10 40.58 -34.86 -16.25
CA PHE A 10 39.36 -34.82 -15.45
C PHE A 10 39.48 -33.64 -14.48
N LEU A 11 38.93 -32.49 -14.86
CA LEU A 11 38.66 -31.42 -13.91
C LEU A 11 37.34 -31.75 -13.21
N ALA A 12 37.42 -32.45 -12.07
CA ALA A 12 36.28 -32.59 -11.18
C ALA A 12 36.09 -31.25 -10.45
N LEU A 13 35.22 -30.38 -10.98
CA LEU A 13 34.78 -29.18 -10.28
C LEU A 13 33.85 -29.63 -9.14
N LEU A 14 34.39 -29.73 -7.93
CA LEU A 14 33.58 -29.88 -6.71
C LEU A 14 32.90 -28.52 -6.47
N ILE A 15 31.68 -28.35 -6.99
CA ILE A 15 30.84 -27.21 -6.62
C ILE A 15 30.20 -27.55 -5.28
N CYS A 16 30.86 -27.15 -4.18
CA CYS A 16 30.22 -27.09 -2.87
C CYS A 16 29.17 -25.98 -2.91
N PHE A 17 27.90 -26.36 -3.11
CA PHE A 17 26.80 -25.48 -2.75
C PHE A 17 26.71 -25.45 -1.23
N THR A 18 27.29 -24.41 -0.62
CA THR A 18 26.87 -24.01 0.71
C THR A 18 25.42 -23.58 0.61
N ILE A 19 24.52 -24.36 1.22
CA ILE A 19 23.16 -23.94 1.50
C ILE A 19 23.32 -22.71 2.39
N ILE A 20 23.18 -21.52 1.82
CA ILE A 20 22.88 -20.33 2.58
C ILE A 20 21.49 -20.60 3.12
N SER A 21 21.40 -20.86 4.42
CA SER A 21 20.14 -20.87 5.14
C SER A 21 19.44 -19.57 4.79
N GLY A 22 18.41 -19.63 3.94
CA GLY A 22 17.54 -18.49 3.75
C GLY A 22 17.07 -18.06 5.12
N GLU A 23 17.17 -16.76 5.41
CA GLU A 23 16.48 -16.19 6.56
C GLU A 23 15.07 -16.73 6.54
N GLN A 24 14.72 -17.42 7.62
CA GLN A 24 13.37 -17.86 7.85
C GLN A 24 12.57 -16.57 7.98
N GLU A 25 11.92 -16.14 6.90
CA GLU A 25 10.91 -15.08 6.94
C GLU A 25 9.95 -15.50 8.05
N GLU A 26 10.09 -14.89 9.22
CA GLU A 26 9.05 -14.97 10.23
C GLU A 26 7.79 -14.51 9.52
N SER A 27 6.81 -15.40 9.41
CA SER A 27 5.51 -15.03 8.90
C SER A 27 5.00 -13.91 9.78
N VAL A 28 5.10 -12.67 9.32
CA VAL A 28 4.48 -11.53 9.98
C VAL A 28 2.98 -11.84 9.92
N GLU A 29 2.43 -12.33 11.03
CA GLU A 29 0.99 -12.43 11.18
C GLU A 29 0.50 -11.00 11.19
N TYR A 30 0.01 -10.54 10.03
CA TYR A 30 -0.58 -9.23 9.91
C TYR A 30 -1.83 -9.23 10.78
N GLY A 31 -1.67 -8.73 12.00
CA GLY A 31 -2.75 -8.53 12.94
C GLY A 31 -3.77 -7.54 12.40
N ILE A 32 -4.81 -7.28 13.20
CA ILE A 32 -5.81 -6.28 12.88
C ILE A 32 -5.12 -4.91 12.73
N ASP A 33 -5.38 -4.18 11.64
CA ASP A 33 -4.86 -2.81 11.49
C ASP A 33 -5.45 -1.91 12.59
N VAL A 34 -4.56 -1.27 13.34
CA VAL A 34 -4.87 -0.35 14.44
C VAL A 34 -4.43 1.08 14.14
N SER A 35 -3.86 1.36 12.96
CA SER A 35 -3.31 2.67 12.60
C SER A 35 -4.38 3.75 12.43
N PHE A 36 -5.60 3.36 12.03
CA PHE A 36 -6.78 4.22 11.86
C PHE A 36 -8.05 3.45 12.28
N PRO A 37 -9.16 4.15 12.61
CA PRO A 37 -10.44 3.49 12.88
C PRO A 37 -10.89 2.65 11.67
N MET A 38 -11.09 1.34 11.83
CA MET A 38 -11.56 0.46 10.75
C MET A 38 -12.73 -0.41 11.19
N HIS A 39 -12.53 -1.15 12.29
CA HIS A 39 -13.55 -2.03 12.86
C HIS A 39 -14.40 -1.34 13.92
N HIS A 40 -13.86 -0.27 14.51
CA HIS A 40 -14.47 0.51 15.57
C HIS A 40 -14.31 2.00 15.29
N ALA A 41 -15.08 2.85 15.97
CA ALA A 41 -15.03 4.31 15.84
C ALA A 41 -13.80 4.96 16.51
N ARG A 42 -13.05 4.19 17.30
CA ARG A 42 -11.84 4.62 18.00
C ARG A 42 -10.70 3.67 17.65
N VAL A 43 -9.47 4.19 17.62
CA VAL A 43 -8.30 3.33 17.51
C VAL A 43 -8.03 2.66 18.85
N SER A 44 -7.24 1.59 18.83
CA SER A 44 -6.78 0.98 20.07
C SER A 44 -5.90 1.95 20.87
N GLU A 45 -6.16 1.99 22.18
CA GLU A 45 -5.35 2.65 23.20
C GLU A 45 -4.61 1.62 24.08
N ASN A 46 -4.59 0.34 23.68
CA ASN A 46 -3.88 -0.73 24.35
C ASN A 46 -2.40 -0.72 23.93
N TYR A 47 -1.56 0.08 24.59
CA TYR A 47 -0.18 0.26 24.16
C TYR A 47 0.80 -0.82 24.68
N PRO A 48 1.87 -1.19 23.94
CA PRO A 48 2.84 -2.20 24.35
C PRO A 48 3.48 -1.94 25.72
N TRP A 49 3.60 -0.68 26.12
CA TRP A 49 4.23 -0.27 27.38
C TRP A 49 3.28 -0.26 28.59
N LEU A 50 2.01 -0.63 28.43
CA LEU A 50 1.09 -0.75 29.57
C LEU A 50 1.49 -1.94 30.47
N PRO A 51 1.33 -1.86 31.80
CA PRO A 51 1.81 -2.89 32.72
C PRO A 51 1.36 -4.32 32.39
N HIS A 52 0.09 -4.49 31.96
CA HIS A 52 -0.46 -5.79 31.58
C HIS A 52 0.08 -6.36 30.25
N ASN A 53 0.70 -5.53 29.41
CA ASN A 53 1.37 -5.99 28.19
C ASN A 53 2.87 -6.24 28.42
N VAL A 54 3.49 -5.51 29.35
CA VAL A 54 4.92 -5.66 29.70
C VAL A 54 5.16 -6.88 30.60
N ASP A 55 4.28 -7.10 31.58
CA ASP A 55 4.39 -8.20 32.54
C ASP A 55 2.99 -8.80 32.84
N PRO A 56 2.44 -9.60 31.90
CA PRO A 56 1.09 -10.17 32.02
C PRO A 56 0.95 -11.17 33.16
N LEU A 57 2.05 -11.71 33.69
CA LEU A 57 2.02 -12.67 34.80
C LEU A 57 1.67 -11.99 36.14
N HIS A 58 2.08 -10.73 36.31
CA HIS A 58 1.84 -9.96 37.54
C HIS A 58 0.78 -8.87 37.39
N ASN A 59 0.43 -8.50 36.16
CA ASN A 59 -0.54 -7.46 35.86
C ASN A 59 -1.66 -8.06 34.99
N PRO A 60 -2.79 -8.48 35.59
CA PRO A 60 -3.90 -9.01 34.81
C PRO A 60 -4.44 -7.93 33.85
N VAL A 61 -4.84 -8.35 32.65
CA VAL A 61 -5.41 -7.45 31.64
C VAL A 61 -6.69 -6.82 32.16
N PRO A 62 -6.77 -5.47 32.26
CA PRO A 62 -8.00 -4.78 32.63
C PRO A 62 -9.16 -5.09 31.67
N ALA A 63 -10.39 -5.03 32.18
CA ALA A 63 -11.58 -5.45 31.43
C ALA A 63 -11.75 -4.65 30.11
N GLU A 64 -11.38 -3.38 30.12
CA GLU A 64 -11.41 -2.47 28.98
C GLU A 64 -10.43 -2.83 27.86
N TYR A 65 -9.35 -3.58 28.16
CA TYR A 65 -8.32 -3.97 27.19
C TYR A 65 -8.41 -5.42 26.73
N LYS A 66 -9.28 -6.23 27.34
CA LYS A 66 -9.34 -7.68 27.14
C LYS A 66 -9.40 -8.11 25.67
N ASP A 67 -10.19 -7.40 24.88
CA ASP A 67 -10.39 -7.69 23.44
C ASP A 67 -9.84 -6.56 22.55
N MET A 68 -9.02 -5.66 23.13
CA MET A 68 -8.47 -4.52 22.41
C MET A 68 -7.09 -4.87 21.83
N PRO A 69 -6.89 -4.80 20.50
CA PRO A 69 -5.61 -5.16 19.87
C PRO A 69 -4.49 -4.23 20.34
N ILE A 70 -3.25 -4.69 20.41
CA ILE A 70 -2.13 -3.83 20.83
C ILE A 70 -1.88 -2.72 19.79
N GLN A 71 -1.64 -1.49 20.22
CA GLN A 71 -1.31 -0.32 19.40
C GLN A 71 0.19 0.00 19.47
N PRO A 72 1.01 -0.47 18.51
CA PRO A 72 2.44 -0.18 18.53
C PRO A 72 2.78 1.22 18.01
N LEU A 73 1.86 1.92 17.33
CA LEU A 73 2.18 3.06 16.49
C LEU A 73 2.07 4.44 17.18
N GLY A 74 2.41 4.53 18.46
CA GLY A 74 2.28 5.77 19.23
C GLY A 74 0.81 6.21 19.42
N ASN A 75 0.58 7.47 19.77
CA ASN A 75 -0.77 7.98 20.05
C ASN A 75 -1.59 8.24 18.77
N ARG A 76 -2.08 7.15 18.16
CA ARG A 76 -2.90 7.20 16.94
C ARG A 76 -4.25 7.86 17.14
N GLN A 77 -4.79 7.87 18.36
CA GLN A 77 -6.07 8.50 18.66
C GLN A 77 -5.98 10.02 18.50
N ALA A 78 -4.92 10.63 19.04
CA ALA A 78 -4.67 12.06 18.86
C ALA A 78 -4.42 12.43 17.38
N LEU A 79 -3.69 11.59 16.63
CA LEU A 79 -3.48 11.80 15.19
C LEU A 79 -4.80 11.76 14.43
N TYR A 80 -5.66 10.78 14.73
CA TYR A 80 -6.99 10.66 14.12
C TYR A 80 -7.90 11.84 14.46
N GLU A 81 -7.92 12.29 15.71
CA GLU A 81 -8.69 13.46 16.13
C GLU A 81 -8.22 14.73 15.43
N HIS A 82 -6.91 14.95 15.35
CA HIS A 82 -6.33 16.07 14.61
C HIS A 82 -6.71 16.02 13.13
N PHE A 83 -6.61 14.85 12.50
CA PHE A 83 -7.02 14.62 11.13
C PHE A 83 -8.49 14.98 10.90
N MET A 84 -9.40 14.46 11.73
CA MET A 84 -10.84 14.71 11.59
C MET A 84 -11.20 16.17 11.86
N GLN A 85 -10.60 16.77 12.89
CA GLN A 85 -10.81 18.18 13.22
C GLN A 85 -10.32 19.09 12.10
N GLY A 86 -9.15 18.82 11.53
CA GLY A 86 -8.60 19.58 10.39
C GLY A 86 -9.54 19.56 9.18
N CYS A 87 -10.16 18.42 8.85
CA CYS A 87 -11.17 18.36 7.80
C CYS A 87 -12.39 19.24 8.12
N VAL A 88 -12.90 19.13 9.35
CA VAL A 88 -14.09 19.88 9.79
C VAL A 88 -13.83 21.39 9.71
N ASP A 89 -12.70 21.84 10.23
CA ASP A 89 -12.32 23.25 10.29
C ASP A 89 -12.12 23.83 8.88
N TYR A 90 -11.41 23.11 8.02
CA TYR A 90 -11.16 23.52 6.63
C TYR A 90 -12.45 23.73 5.84
N HIS A 91 -13.47 22.89 6.07
CA HIS A 91 -14.75 22.97 5.36
C HIS A 91 -15.81 23.85 6.06
N GLY A 92 -15.54 24.34 7.27
CA GLY A 92 -16.42 25.21 8.05
C GLY A 92 -17.87 24.68 8.13
N GLU A 93 -18.83 25.42 7.56
CA GLU A 93 -20.24 25.02 7.51
C GLU A 93 -20.48 23.64 6.87
N LYS A 94 -19.59 23.22 5.95
CA LYS A 94 -19.65 21.91 5.29
C LYS A 94 -18.90 20.82 6.07
N GLY A 95 -18.28 21.12 7.21
CA GLY A 95 -17.48 20.19 8.01
C GLY A 95 -18.24 18.93 8.45
N LYS A 96 -19.57 19.00 8.63
CA LYS A 96 -20.42 17.82 8.89
C LYS A 96 -20.28 16.72 7.83
N ARG A 97 -19.84 17.06 6.61
CA ARG A 97 -19.56 16.07 5.55
C ARG A 97 -18.37 15.18 5.90
N CYS A 98 -17.34 15.70 6.56
CA CYS A 98 -16.19 14.91 7.01
C CYS A 98 -16.63 13.77 7.93
N LEU A 99 -17.44 14.09 8.94
CA LEU A 99 -17.98 13.12 9.90
C LEU A 99 -18.84 12.05 9.21
N ARG A 100 -19.66 12.45 8.22
CA ARG A 100 -20.46 11.51 7.44
C ARG A 100 -19.60 10.58 6.60
N PHE A 101 -18.62 11.11 5.86
CA PHE A 101 -17.74 10.30 5.03
C PHE A 101 -16.85 9.37 5.85
N GLU A 102 -16.46 9.79 7.06
CA GLU A 102 -15.72 8.93 7.98
C GLU A 102 -16.58 7.77 8.47
N LYS A 103 -17.83 8.05 8.85
CA LYS A 103 -18.79 6.99 9.17
C LYS A 103 -18.98 6.02 8.01
N GLU A 104 -19.16 6.53 6.79
CA GLU A 104 -19.28 5.70 5.58
C GLU A 104 -18.03 4.84 5.33
N ARG A 105 -16.82 5.37 5.55
CA ARG A 105 -15.56 4.63 5.41
C ARG A 105 -15.45 3.46 6.41
N ILE A 106 -15.80 3.70 7.68
CA ILE A 106 -15.81 2.67 8.72
C ILE A 106 -16.90 1.62 8.44
N ASP A 107 -18.12 2.06 8.10
CA ASP A 107 -19.23 1.16 7.78
C ASP A 107 -18.87 0.25 6.57
N MET A 108 -18.19 0.81 5.57
CA MET A 108 -17.69 0.05 4.42
C MET A 108 -16.59 -0.95 4.80
N SER A 109 -15.66 -0.55 5.67
CA SER A 109 -14.59 -1.42 6.16
C SER A 109 -15.13 -2.62 6.97
N ASN A 110 -16.25 -2.45 7.65
CA ASN A 110 -16.95 -3.53 8.35
C ASN A 110 -17.76 -4.44 7.44
N SER A 111 -18.46 -3.86 6.46
CA SER A 111 -19.45 -4.59 5.67
C SER A 111 -18.83 -5.30 4.47
N GLN A 112 -17.90 -4.66 3.77
CA GLN A 112 -17.41 -5.18 2.50
C GLN A 112 -16.61 -6.48 2.64
N PRO A 113 -15.64 -6.62 3.57
CA PRO A 113 -14.85 -7.84 3.65
C PRO A 113 -15.70 -9.10 3.83
N GLN A 114 -16.82 -9.01 4.56
CA GLN A 114 -17.76 -10.11 4.77
C GLN A 114 -18.52 -10.51 3.50
N SER A 115 -18.60 -9.61 2.52
CA SER A 115 -19.29 -9.82 1.24
C SER A 115 -18.37 -10.23 0.09
N MET A 116 -17.06 -10.34 0.35
CA MET A 116 -16.04 -10.66 -0.64
C MET A 116 -15.45 -12.04 -0.42
N VAL A 117 -14.85 -12.59 -1.47
CA VAL A 117 -14.09 -13.85 -1.39
C VAL A 117 -12.61 -13.55 -1.55
N ASN A 118 -11.78 -14.33 -0.86
CA ASN A 118 -10.34 -14.27 -1.04
C ASN A 118 -9.99 -14.92 -2.38
N TYR A 119 -9.43 -14.15 -3.32
CA TYR A 119 -8.91 -14.70 -4.58
C TYR A 119 -7.55 -15.38 -4.41
N THR A 120 -6.79 -14.97 -3.40
CA THR A 120 -5.45 -15.48 -3.10
C THR A 120 -5.29 -15.60 -1.58
N GLN A 121 -4.29 -16.36 -1.12
CA GLN A 121 -4.09 -16.62 0.31
C GLN A 121 -3.76 -15.35 1.10
N ASN A 122 -2.90 -14.49 0.56
CA ASN A 122 -2.35 -13.34 1.29
C ASN A 122 -3.04 -12.00 0.96
N GLY A 123 -3.87 -11.95 -0.09
CA GLY A 123 -4.59 -10.72 -0.47
C GLY A 123 -3.72 -9.62 -1.12
N PHE A 124 -2.39 -9.75 -1.11
CA PHE A 124 -1.46 -8.90 -1.85
C PHE A 124 -0.32 -9.72 -2.46
N LYS A 125 0.38 -9.15 -3.45
CA LYS A 125 1.60 -9.71 -4.02
C LYS A 125 2.53 -8.57 -4.45
N LYS A 126 3.75 -8.59 -3.93
CA LYS A 126 4.84 -7.74 -4.39
C LYS A 126 5.60 -8.43 -5.51
N ILE A 127 5.88 -7.70 -6.59
CA ILE A 127 6.70 -8.17 -7.70
C ILE A 127 7.54 -7.01 -8.24
N ARG A 128 8.61 -7.34 -8.98
CA ARG A 128 9.30 -6.36 -9.81
C ARG A 128 8.43 -5.96 -11.01
N CYS A 129 8.21 -4.65 -11.18
CA CYS A 129 7.50 -4.14 -12.35
C CYS A 129 8.29 -4.48 -13.63
N PRO A 130 7.66 -5.05 -14.68
CA PRO A 130 8.35 -5.34 -15.93
C PRO A 130 9.02 -4.10 -16.51
N ASN A 131 10.29 -4.22 -16.93
CA ASN A 131 11.05 -3.10 -17.52
C ASN A 131 10.34 -2.47 -18.73
N SER A 132 9.55 -3.27 -19.46
CA SER A 132 8.73 -2.81 -20.59
C SER A 132 7.60 -1.84 -20.17
N VAL A 133 7.32 -1.68 -18.89
CA VAL A 133 6.35 -0.72 -18.34
C VAL A 133 7.06 0.32 -17.51
N PHE A 134 7.95 -0.14 -16.63
CA PHE A 134 8.64 0.72 -15.68
C PHE A 134 9.52 1.77 -16.36
N GLN A 135 10.33 1.38 -17.36
CA GLN A 135 11.23 2.33 -18.01
C GLN A 135 10.47 3.48 -18.71
N PRO A 136 9.44 3.21 -19.55
CA PRO A 136 8.61 4.27 -20.10
C PRO A 136 7.93 5.15 -19.04
N LEU A 137 7.54 4.57 -17.89
CA LEU A 137 6.92 5.31 -16.79
C LEU A 137 7.91 6.22 -16.06
N LYS A 138 9.14 5.75 -15.83
CA LYS A 138 10.21 6.56 -15.28
C LYS A 138 10.61 7.68 -16.24
N ASP A 139 10.73 7.40 -17.53
CA ASP A 139 11.02 8.42 -18.55
C ASP A 139 9.91 9.49 -18.61
N PHE A 140 8.64 9.08 -18.57
CA PHE A 140 7.51 9.99 -18.50
C PHE A 140 7.55 10.84 -17.22
N TRP A 141 7.86 10.21 -16.08
CA TRP A 141 7.95 10.89 -14.79
C TRP A 141 9.03 11.96 -14.78
N GLU A 142 10.26 11.65 -15.18
CA GLU A 142 11.37 12.63 -15.16
C GLU A 142 11.08 13.86 -16.05
N LYS A 143 10.40 13.66 -17.17
CA LYS A 143 10.02 14.75 -18.08
C LYS A 143 8.89 15.63 -17.55
N ASN A 144 8.04 15.11 -16.67
CA ASN A 144 6.77 15.78 -16.33
C ASN A 144 6.53 15.99 -14.82
N ARG A 145 7.39 15.49 -13.92
CA ARG A 145 7.21 15.60 -12.46
C ARG A 145 7.02 17.04 -11.96
N HIS A 146 7.64 18.00 -12.63
CA HIS A 146 7.53 19.44 -12.32
C HIS A 146 6.23 20.09 -12.83
N ARG A 147 5.40 19.35 -13.59
CA ARG A 147 4.15 19.81 -14.19
C ARG A 147 2.92 19.23 -13.48
N GLY A 148 3.11 18.57 -12.33
CA GLY A 148 2.02 18.03 -11.54
C GLY A 148 1.09 19.13 -11.02
N THR A 149 -0.18 18.80 -10.87
CA THR A 149 -1.21 19.70 -10.33
C THR A 149 -1.75 19.15 -9.01
N PRO A 150 -2.20 20.00 -8.07
CA PRO A 150 -2.89 19.53 -6.88
C PRO A 150 -4.04 18.58 -7.22
N GLU A 151 -4.18 17.50 -6.47
CA GLU A 151 -5.30 16.58 -6.60
C GLU A 151 -6.59 17.24 -6.12
N GLU A 152 -7.64 17.16 -6.95
CA GLU A 152 -8.94 17.70 -6.58
C GLU A 152 -9.77 16.68 -5.78
N TRP A 153 -10.27 17.12 -4.63
CA TRP A 153 -11.08 16.30 -3.74
C TRP A 153 -12.45 16.93 -3.49
N ALA A 154 -13.49 16.09 -3.54
CA ALA A 154 -14.83 16.53 -3.13
C ALA A 154 -14.86 16.90 -1.65
N ALA A 155 -15.57 17.98 -1.32
CA ALA A 155 -15.63 18.51 0.05
C ALA A 155 -16.04 17.46 1.09
N GLY A 156 -15.18 17.30 2.10
CA GLY A 156 -15.34 16.37 3.21
C GLY A 156 -14.84 14.95 2.95
N ARG A 157 -14.22 14.65 1.81
CA ARG A 157 -13.55 13.35 1.61
C ARG A 157 -12.41 13.20 2.62
N ILE A 158 -12.30 12.03 3.23
CA ILE A 158 -11.34 11.75 4.30
C ILE A 158 -10.35 10.63 3.95
N HIS A 159 -10.15 10.34 2.66
CA HIS A 159 -9.17 9.32 2.24
C HIS A 159 -7.75 9.85 2.36
N VAL A 160 -7.56 11.16 2.18
CA VAL A 160 -6.29 11.86 2.40
C VAL A 160 -6.51 13.18 3.14
N ASN A 161 -5.48 13.70 3.80
CA ASN A 161 -5.49 14.99 4.51
C ASN A 161 -5.20 16.20 3.59
N TYR A 162 -5.88 16.29 2.45
CA TYR A 162 -5.58 17.32 1.43
C TYR A 162 -5.78 18.78 1.88
N TRP A 163 -6.48 19.00 3.01
CA TRP A 163 -6.62 20.32 3.63
C TRP A 163 -5.36 20.82 4.31
N ASP A 164 -4.44 19.91 4.62
CA ASP A 164 -3.20 20.16 5.35
C ASP A 164 -1.99 19.84 4.46
N ASN A 165 -1.96 18.63 3.91
CA ASN A 165 -0.90 18.14 3.01
C ASN A 165 -1.51 17.67 1.69
N PRO A 166 -1.67 18.55 0.68
CA PRO A 166 -2.27 18.19 -0.59
C PRO A 166 -1.37 17.24 -1.39
N THR A 167 -1.98 16.23 -1.99
CA THR A 167 -1.33 15.35 -2.96
C THR A 167 -1.22 16.06 -4.32
N ILE A 168 -0.18 15.73 -5.07
CA ILE A 168 0.02 16.22 -6.44
C ILE A 168 -0.18 15.07 -7.42
N MET A 169 -0.80 15.34 -8.57
CA MET A 169 -1.07 14.36 -9.63
C MET A 169 -0.33 14.72 -10.92
N VAL A 170 0.33 13.74 -11.52
CA VAL A 170 0.83 13.80 -12.91
C VAL A 170 0.06 12.79 -13.75
N SER A 171 -0.89 13.27 -14.54
CA SER A 171 -1.82 12.42 -15.29
C SER A 171 -1.15 11.77 -16.51
N VAL A 172 -1.04 10.44 -16.54
CA VAL A 172 -0.45 9.70 -17.67
C VAL A 172 -1.30 9.79 -18.95
N GLU A 173 -2.56 10.22 -18.86
CA GLU A 173 -3.45 10.41 -20.01
C GLU A 173 -3.47 11.84 -20.56
N ASP A 174 -2.86 12.81 -19.87
CA ASP A 174 -2.80 14.19 -20.34
C ASP A 174 -1.91 14.28 -21.58
N THR A 175 -2.52 14.62 -22.71
CA THR A 175 -1.84 14.76 -24.01
C THR A 175 -0.94 15.99 -24.10
N LYS A 176 -1.03 16.91 -23.12
CA LYS A 176 -0.13 18.06 -22.99
C LYS A 176 1.17 17.71 -22.29
N LEU A 177 1.26 16.56 -21.63
CA LEU A 177 2.46 16.05 -20.99
C LEU A 177 3.28 15.24 -22.00
N GLU A 178 4.60 15.43 -22.01
CA GLU A 178 5.45 14.77 -23.00
C GLU A 178 5.44 13.25 -22.76
N GLY A 179 5.08 12.47 -23.78
CA GLY A 179 4.93 11.03 -23.67
C GLY A 179 3.62 10.55 -23.03
N GLY A 180 2.74 11.47 -22.63
CA GLY A 180 1.40 11.17 -22.10
C GLY A 180 0.39 10.82 -23.20
N GLY A 181 -0.80 10.40 -22.76
CA GLY A 181 -1.95 10.14 -23.63
C GLY A 181 -2.48 8.70 -23.58
N SER A 182 -3.57 8.47 -24.30
CA SER A 182 -4.34 7.22 -24.24
C SER A 182 -3.53 5.96 -24.59
N LYS A 183 -2.59 6.04 -25.52
CA LYS A 183 -1.70 4.92 -25.87
C LYS A 183 -0.80 4.52 -24.71
N PHE A 184 -0.26 5.50 -23.98
CA PHE A 184 0.62 5.25 -22.85
C PHE A 184 -0.16 4.67 -21.67
N LYS A 185 -1.31 5.28 -21.32
CA LYS A 185 -2.28 4.73 -20.35
C LYS A 185 -2.66 3.28 -20.67
N LYS A 186 -2.98 2.97 -21.93
CA LYS A 186 -3.35 1.61 -22.35
C LYS A 186 -2.22 0.59 -22.14
N ARG A 187 -0.96 0.98 -22.34
CA ARG A 187 0.20 0.10 -22.12
C ARG A 187 0.36 -0.27 -20.65
N ILE A 188 0.29 0.72 -19.76
CA ILE A 188 0.34 0.49 -18.30
C ILE A 188 -0.85 -0.40 -17.90
N TRP A 189 -2.03 -0.10 -18.45
CA TRP A 189 -3.25 -0.83 -18.15
C TRP A 189 -3.15 -2.31 -18.52
N GLN A 190 -2.71 -2.62 -19.75
CA GLN A 190 -2.55 -4.00 -20.22
C GLN A 190 -1.61 -4.79 -19.30
N ALA A 191 -0.48 -4.21 -18.91
CA ALA A 191 0.45 -4.89 -18.02
C ALA A 191 -0.14 -5.15 -16.63
N ALA A 192 -0.84 -4.17 -16.05
CA ALA A 192 -1.51 -4.35 -14.76
C ALA A 192 -2.60 -5.43 -14.85
N ARG A 193 -3.46 -5.38 -15.88
CA ARG A 193 -4.53 -6.35 -16.09
C ARG A 193 -3.97 -7.77 -16.23
N ASP A 194 -2.99 -7.97 -17.10
CA ASP A 194 -2.44 -9.31 -17.34
C ASP A 194 -1.79 -9.86 -16.06
N THR A 195 -1.04 -9.03 -15.33
CA THR A 195 -0.42 -9.40 -14.05
C THR A 195 -1.43 -9.77 -12.97
N ILE A 196 -2.47 -8.96 -12.78
CA ILE A 196 -3.50 -9.23 -11.75
C ILE A 196 -4.36 -10.43 -12.17
N SER A 197 -4.63 -10.61 -13.46
CA SER A 197 -5.39 -11.76 -13.98
C SER A 197 -4.63 -13.06 -13.72
N ASP A 198 -3.32 -13.09 -13.99
CA ASP A 198 -2.45 -14.24 -13.71
C ASP A 198 -2.37 -14.54 -12.21
N TRP A 199 -2.33 -13.51 -11.37
CA TRP A 199 -2.24 -13.67 -9.91
C TRP A 199 -3.56 -14.16 -9.28
N THR A 200 -4.70 -13.65 -9.74
CA THR A 200 -6.03 -13.95 -9.18
C THR A 200 -6.74 -15.11 -9.87
N GLY A 201 -6.29 -15.52 -11.06
CA GLY A 201 -6.98 -16.48 -11.91
C GLY A 201 -8.31 -15.95 -12.50
N GLN A 202 -8.55 -14.63 -12.43
CA GLN A 202 -9.80 -14.00 -12.88
C GLN A 202 -9.60 -13.21 -14.18
N GLN A 203 -10.67 -13.06 -14.96
CA GLN A 203 -10.72 -12.09 -16.05
C GLN A 203 -11.20 -10.73 -15.51
N LEU A 204 -10.42 -9.68 -15.76
CA LEU A 204 -10.65 -8.36 -15.18
C LEU A 204 -11.14 -7.34 -16.20
N VAL A 205 -12.07 -6.48 -15.77
CA VAL A 205 -12.59 -5.35 -16.55
C VAL A 205 -11.99 -4.04 -16.03
N GLU A 206 -11.73 -3.12 -16.96
CA GLU A 206 -11.16 -1.81 -16.63
C GLU A 206 -12.13 -0.94 -15.83
N CYS A 207 -11.66 -0.42 -14.70
CA CYS A 207 -12.46 0.42 -13.81
C CYS A 207 -11.87 1.82 -13.66
N SER A 208 -10.66 1.92 -13.13
CA SER A 208 -9.96 3.20 -12.97
C SER A 208 -8.45 3.02 -13.10
N MET A 209 -7.81 4.02 -13.71
CA MET A 209 -6.37 4.24 -13.63
C MET A 209 -6.16 5.72 -13.39
N TYR A 210 -5.41 6.03 -12.34
CA TYR A 210 -4.96 7.37 -12.04
C TYR A 210 -3.55 7.59 -12.60
N GLY A 211 -3.12 8.85 -12.63
CA GLY A 211 -1.74 9.20 -12.91
C GLY A 211 -0.79 8.81 -11.78
N ILE A 212 0.40 9.42 -11.80
CA ILE A 212 1.36 9.32 -10.70
C ILE A 212 0.91 10.28 -9.61
N ARG A 213 0.51 9.74 -8.45
CA ARG A 213 0.21 10.52 -7.23
C ARG A 213 1.48 10.70 -6.42
N ILE A 214 1.73 11.91 -5.98
CA ILE A 214 2.86 12.30 -5.14
C ILE A 214 2.32 12.60 -3.75
N TYR A 215 2.85 11.89 -2.76
CA TYR A 215 2.63 12.17 -1.35
C TYR A 215 3.82 12.97 -0.84
N GLN A 216 3.53 14.07 -0.14
CA GLN A 216 4.55 14.89 0.52
C GLN A 216 4.68 14.46 1.99
N GLU A 217 5.72 14.93 2.67
CA GLU A 217 5.86 14.72 4.10
C GLU A 217 4.60 15.20 4.84
N GLY A 218 4.14 14.42 5.82
CA GLY A 218 2.89 14.68 6.53
C GLY A 218 1.61 14.26 5.80
N ALA A 219 1.69 13.80 4.55
CA ALA A 219 0.53 13.24 3.86
C ALA A 219 0.07 11.93 4.52
N ILE A 220 -1.24 11.82 4.74
CA ILE A 220 -1.90 10.68 5.35
C ILE A 220 -2.81 10.05 4.30
N LEU A 221 -2.75 8.72 4.18
CA LEU A 221 -3.77 7.92 3.52
C LEU A 221 -4.50 7.14 4.63
N SER A 222 -5.75 7.49 4.90
CA SER A 222 -6.52 6.79 5.93
C SER A 222 -6.77 5.35 5.49
N THR A 223 -6.63 4.37 6.38
CA THR A 223 -6.86 2.97 5.99
C THR A 223 -8.29 2.79 5.53
N HIS A 224 -8.50 2.09 4.41
CA HIS A 224 -9.82 1.85 3.86
C HIS A 224 -9.82 0.59 3.02
N VAL A 225 -11.03 0.11 2.73
CA VAL A 225 -11.27 -0.86 1.66
C VAL A 225 -11.69 -0.12 0.39
N ASP A 226 -11.28 -0.61 -0.77
CA ASP A 226 -11.65 -0.04 -2.06
C ASP A 226 -13.14 -0.25 -2.36
N ARG A 227 -13.83 0.73 -2.92
CA ARG A 227 -15.28 0.59 -3.23
C ARG A 227 -15.53 -0.28 -4.44
N LEU A 228 -16.60 -1.09 -4.42
CA LEU A 228 -17.07 -1.78 -5.61
C LEU A 228 -17.35 -0.78 -6.77
N PRO A 229 -17.02 -1.15 -8.03
CA PRO A 229 -16.55 -2.46 -8.49
C PRO A 229 -15.01 -2.65 -8.47
N LEU A 230 -14.25 -1.85 -7.71
CA LEU A 230 -12.81 -2.04 -7.55
C LEU A 230 -12.56 -3.26 -6.65
N VAL A 231 -12.07 -4.34 -7.25
CA VAL A 231 -11.84 -5.63 -6.58
C VAL A 231 -10.35 -5.96 -6.48
N SER A 232 -9.54 -5.45 -7.39
CA SER A 232 -8.09 -5.65 -7.39
C SER A 232 -7.42 -4.44 -8.01
N SER A 233 -6.28 -4.06 -7.45
CA SER A 233 -5.50 -2.90 -7.87
C SER A 233 -4.02 -3.26 -8.00
N ALA A 234 -3.29 -2.41 -8.73
CA ALA A 234 -1.85 -2.45 -8.80
C ALA A 234 -1.32 -1.05 -8.50
N ILE A 235 -0.31 -0.99 -7.63
CA ILE A 235 0.41 0.24 -7.30
C ILE A 235 1.83 0.05 -7.81
N ILE A 236 2.33 1.02 -8.57
CA ILE A 236 3.71 1.05 -9.04
C ILE A 236 4.42 2.18 -8.32
N ASN A 237 5.41 1.85 -7.47
CA ASN A 237 6.32 2.85 -6.93
C ASN A 237 7.24 3.32 -8.06
N VAL A 238 7.08 4.57 -8.50
CA VAL A 238 7.83 5.16 -9.64
C VAL A 238 9.09 5.88 -9.17
N ASP A 239 9.03 6.48 -8.00
CA ASP A 239 10.08 7.31 -7.43
C ASP A 239 9.84 7.46 -5.93
N GLN A 240 10.92 7.62 -5.16
CA GLN A 240 10.86 7.84 -3.73
C GLN A 240 12.02 8.72 -3.28
N ASP A 241 11.70 9.64 -2.39
CA ASP A 241 12.64 10.50 -1.66
C ASP A 241 12.13 10.53 -0.23
N VAL A 242 12.61 9.59 0.59
CA VAL A 242 12.08 9.26 1.92
C VAL A 242 13.23 9.05 2.89
N ASP A 243 13.07 9.47 4.14
CA ASP A 243 14.09 9.32 5.18
C ASP A 243 14.28 7.85 5.60
N GLU A 244 13.20 7.09 5.56
CA GLU A 244 13.17 5.65 5.87
C GLU A 244 12.59 4.87 4.68
N PRO A 245 13.11 3.67 4.37
CA PRO A 245 12.56 2.83 3.31
C PRO A 245 11.06 2.59 3.51
N TRP A 246 10.29 2.62 2.42
CA TRP A 246 8.87 2.28 2.49
C TRP A 246 8.73 0.86 3.05
N PRO A 247 7.90 0.57 4.06
CA PRO A 247 7.74 -0.78 4.65
C PRO A 247 7.29 -1.89 3.69
N VAL A 248 6.94 -1.58 2.43
CA VAL A 248 6.65 -2.56 1.37
C VAL A 248 7.88 -2.75 0.47
N SER A 249 9.04 -2.18 0.82
CA SER A 249 10.24 -2.11 -0.03
C SER A 249 11.33 -3.15 0.25
N ASP A 250 11.06 -4.22 1.00
CA ASP A 250 12.05 -5.31 1.14
C ASP A 250 11.80 -6.48 0.18
N GLY A 251 12.82 -6.81 -0.62
CA GLY A 251 12.80 -7.82 -1.68
C GLY A 251 13.60 -7.35 -2.89
N GLU A 252 14.92 -7.58 -2.83
CA GLU A 252 15.85 -7.48 -3.97
C GLU A 252 15.48 -8.43 -5.12
#